data_AF-A0A6P0LNW1-F1
#
_entry.id   AF-A0A6P0LNW1-F1
#
_cell.length_a   1.000
_cell.length_b   1.000
_cell.length_c   1.000
_cell.angle_alpha   90.00
_cell.angle_beta   90.00
_cell.angle_gamma   90.00
#
_symmetry.space_group_name_H-M   'P 1'
#
loop_
_entity.id
_entity.type
_entity.pdbx_description
1 polymer ?
#
loop_
_entity_poly.entity_id
_entity_poly.type
_entity_poly.pdbx_seq_one_letter_code
_entity_poly.pdbx_strand_id
1 'polypeptide(L)' 'MACEAVIPPKSNRRMQRKYDKQLYKAQHLIENFFPKIKQYRAMATGYDKTARNVLGTIDLAAAVVWLN' A
#
# COMPACT_ATOMS: atom_id res chain seq x y z
N MET A 1 -6.39 3.23 19.94
CA MET A 1 -6.69 2.57 18.65
C MET A 1 -6.02 1.22 18.65
N ALA A 2 -6.78 0.12 18.68
CA ALA A 2 -6.21 -1.22 18.57
C ALA A 2 -5.96 -1.53 17.09
N CYS A 3 -4.75 -1.96 16.74
CA CYS A 3 -4.45 -2.43 15.38
C CYS A 3 -5.04 -3.83 15.21
N GLU A 4 -6.09 -3.96 14.39
CA GLU A 4 -6.65 -5.26 14.07
C GLU A 4 -5.84 -5.94 12.95
N ALA A 5 -5.36 -7.15 13.21
CA ALA A 5 -4.65 -7.93 12.20
C ALA A 5 -5.66 -8.45 11.16
N VAL A 6 -5.53 -7.94 9.93
CA VAL A 6 -6.34 -8.29 8.75
C VAL A 6 -5.71 -9.40 7.91
N ILE A 7 -4.44 -9.72 8.18
CA ILE A 7 -3.71 -10.80 7.52
C ILE A 7 -4.33 -12.15 7.93
N PRO A 8 -4.64 -13.04 6.97
CA PRO A 8 -5.21 -14.34 7.27
C PRO A 8 -4.23 -15.18 8.11
N PRO A 9 -4.73 -15.94 9.10
CA PRO A 9 -3.93 -16.93 9.78
C PRO A 9 -3.48 -18.03 8.80
N LYS A 10 -2.32 -18.64 9.06
CA LYS A 10 -1.88 -19.83 8.29
C LYS A 10 -2.93 -20.94 8.40
N SER A 11 -3.13 -21.67 7.30
CA SER A 11 -4.10 -22.77 7.20
C SER A 11 -3.88 -23.88 8.23
N ASN A 12 -2.63 -24.12 8.65
CA ASN A 12 -2.25 -25.15 9.63
C ASN A 12 -2.38 -24.72 11.11
N ARG A 13 -2.95 -23.55 11.41
CA ARG A 13 -3.08 -23.06 12.78
C ARG A 13 -4.21 -23.80 13.51
N ARG A 14 -3.93 -24.30 14.72
CA ARG A 14 -4.93 -24.99 15.58
C ARG A 14 -6.12 -24.12 15.95
N MET A 15 -5.89 -22.82 16.15
CA MET A 15 -6.92 -21.82 16.42
C MET A 15 -6.93 -20.80 15.29
N GLN A 16 -8.03 -20.76 14.54
CA GLN A 16 -8.21 -19.82 13.45
C GLN A 16 -8.68 -18.48 13.99
N ARG A 17 -7.92 -17.41 13.73
CA ARG A 17 -8.32 -16.04 14.05
C ARG A 17 -9.34 -15.57 13.01
N LYS A 18 -10.40 -14.90 13.47
CA LYS A 18 -11.29 -14.13 12.58
C LYS A 18 -10.52 -12.94 12.00
N TYR A 19 -10.59 -12.77 10.70
CA TYR A 19 -10.04 -11.62 9.97
C TYR A 19 -11.09 -11.14 8.96
N ASP A 20 -11.02 -9.87 8.60
CA ASP A 20 -11.88 -9.32 7.56
C ASP A 20 -11.34 -9.73 6.17
N LYS A 21 -12.07 -10.62 5.50
CA LYS A 21 -11.71 -11.09 4.15
C LYS A 21 -11.83 -10.00 3.10
N GLN A 22 -12.78 -9.08 3.24
CA GLN A 22 -12.98 -7.98 2.28
C GLN A 22 -11.82 -7.00 2.39
N LEU A 23 -11.43 -6.67 3.63
CA LEU A 23 -10.32 -5.76 3.89
C LEU A 23 -8.97 -6.39 3.51
N TYR A 24 -8.80 -7.70 3.71
CA TYR A 24 -7.65 -8.43 3.18
C TYR A 24 -7.59 -8.39 1.66
N LYS A 25 -8.74 -8.59 0.98
CA LYS A 25 -8.80 -8.50 -0.49
C LYS A 25 -8.37 -7.13 -0.98
N ALA A 26 -8.81 -6.05 -0.32
CA ALA A 26 -8.42 -4.69 -0.68
C ALA A 26 -6.89 -4.42 -0.61
N GLN A 27 -6.10 -5.26 0.09
CA GLN A 27 -4.63 -5.12 0.12
C GLN A 27 -4.00 -5.24 -1.28
N HIS A 28 -4.60 -6.00 -2.20
CA HIS A 28 -4.08 -6.12 -3.56
C HIS A 28 -4.04 -4.76 -4.28
N LEU A 29 -4.91 -3.81 -3.93
CA LEU A 29 -4.93 -2.48 -4.55
C LEU A 29 -3.67 -1.71 -4.19
N ILE A 30 -3.28 -1.79 -2.92
CA ILE A 30 -2.07 -1.17 -2.38
C ILE A 30 -0.82 -1.86 -2.95
N GLU A 31 -0.81 -3.19 -2.98
CA GLU A 31 0.28 -3.99 -3.55
C GLU A 31 0.48 -3.74 -5.04
N ASN A 32 -0.58 -3.47 -5.80
CA ASN A 32 -0.50 -3.10 -7.21
C ASN A 32 -0.07 -1.64 -7.42
N PHE A 33 -0.35 -0.76 -6.45
CA PHE A 33 -0.07 0.66 -6.54
C PHE A 33 1.40 1.00 -6.30
N PHE A 34 2.03 0.42 -5.27
CA PHE A 34 3.42 0.71 -4.93
C PHE A 34 4.44 0.39 -6.04
N PRO A 35 4.33 -0.73 -6.78
CA PRO A 35 5.19 -1.00 -7.93
C PRO A 35 5.05 0.06 -9.02
N LYS A 36 3.84 0.55 -9.28
CA LYS A 36 3.59 1.63 -10.25
C LYS A 36 4.26 2.94 -9.82
N ILE A 37 4.13 3.31 -8.55
CA ILE A 37 4.84 4.45 -7.95
C ILE A 37 6.36 4.30 -8.07
N LYS A 38 6.89 3.10 -7.82
CA LYS A 38 8.34 2.85 -7.89
C LYS A 38 8.92 2.92 -9.31
N GLN A 39 8.10 2.96 -10.36
CA GLN A 39 8.57 3.23 -11.73
C GLN A 39 9.06 4.69 -11.88
N TYR A 40 8.56 5.62 -11.06
CA TYR A 40 9.04 6.99 -11.05
C TYR A 40 10.39 7.07 -10.34
N ARG A 41 11.46 7.30 -11.12
CA ARG A 41 12.84 7.40 -10.62
C ARG A 41 12.98 8.40 -9.47
N ALA A 42 12.24 9.51 -9.51
CA ALA A 42 12.22 10.53 -8.45
C ALA A 42 11.84 9.95 -7.08
N MET A 43 10.81 9.10 -7.04
CA MET A 43 10.35 8.43 -5.82
C MET A 43 11.26 7.28 -5.41
N ALA A 44 11.69 6.46 -6.38
CA ALA A 44 12.48 5.27 -6.09
C ALA A 44 13.85 5.59 -5.47
N THR A 45 14.44 6.72 -5.84
CA THR A 45 15.75 7.17 -5.36
C THR A 45 15.66 8.11 -4.16
N GLY A 46 14.47 8.62 -3.84
CA GLY A 46 14.29 9.58 -2.75
C GLY A 46 14.98 10.92 -2.99
N TYR A 47 14.94 11.45 -4.21
CA TYR A 47 15.53 12.78 -4.52
C TYR A 47 14.88 13.91 -3.70
N ASP A 48 13.61 13.74 -3.33
CA ASP A 48 12.86 14.70 -2.54
C ASP A 48 13.34 14.70 -1.08
N LYS A 49 14.04 15.77 -0.68
CA LYS A 49 14.60 15.92 0.68
C LYS A 49 13.61 16.42 1.72
N THR A 50 12.46 16.94 1.29
CA THR A 50 11.46 17.55 2.17
C THR A 50 10.17 16.74 2.10
N ALA A 51 9.54 16.53 3.26
CA ALA A 51 8.27 15.80 3.36
C ALA A 51 7.18 16.35 2.42
N ARG A 52 7.14 17.67 2.22
CA ARG A 52 6.21 18.33 1.29
C ARG A 52 6.41 17.87 -0.16
N ASN A 53 7.66 17.77 -0.60
CA ASN A 53 7.97 17.35 -1.97
C ASN A 53 7.67 15.87 -2.15
N VAL A 54 8.04 15.03 -1.18
CA VAL A 54 7.68 13.59 -1.17
C VAL A 54 6.17 13.41 -1.29
N LEU A 55 5.39 14.18 -0.49
CA LEU A 55 3.94 14.13 -0.54
C LEU A 55 3.39 14.58 -1.90
N GLY A 56 3.85 15.71 -2.42
CA GLY A 56 3.42 16.22 -3.73
C GLY A 56 3.73 15.24 -4.86
N THR A 57 4.89 14.58 -4.83
CA THR A 57 5.24 13.53 -5.79
C THR A 57 4.27 12.35 -5.66
N ILE A 58 3.96 11.89 -4.44
CA ILE A 58 2.97 10.83 -4.17
C ILE A 58 1.59 11.20 -4.71
N ASP A 59 1.11 12.40 -4.42
CA ASP A 59 -0.21 12.87 -4.86
C ASP A 59 -0.30 12.93 -6.39
N LEU A 60 0.76 13.42 -7.05
CA LEU A 60 0.84 13.46 -8.50
C LEU A 60 0.83 12.04 -9.11
N ALA A 61 1.65 11.13 -8.58
CA ALA A 61 1.66 9.75 -9.08
C ALA A 61 0.33 9.02 -8.81
N ALA A 62 -0.32 9.30 -7.68
CA ALA A 62 -1.65 8.79 -7.39
C ALA A 62 -2.68 9.26 -8.43
N ALA A 63 -2.68 10.56 -8.75
CA ALA A 63 -3.55 11.12 -9.78
C ALA A 63 -3.30 10.51 -11.17
N VAL A 64 -2.03 10.32 -11.54
CA VAL A 64 -1.67 9.70 -12.83
C VAL A 64 -2.12 8.24 -12.89
N VAL A 65 -1.92 7.46 -11.83
CA VAL A 65 -2.39 6.06 -11.79
C VAL A 65 -3.91 5.96 -11.77
N TRP A 66 -4.61 6.95 -11.24
CA TRP A 66 -6.08 7.01 -11.23
C TRP A 66 -6.68 7.35 -12.60
N LEU A 67 -6.02 8.22 -13.37
CA LEU A 67 -6.47 8.66 -14.70
C LEU A 67 -6.17 7.65 -15.82
N ASN A 68 -5.45 6.57 -15.51
CA ASN A 68 -4.92 5.59 -16.46
C ASN A 68 -5.67 4.25 -16.31
#